data_AF-A0A926SQH2-F1
#
_entry.id   AF-A0A926SQH2-F1
#
_cell.length_a   1.000
_cell.length_b   1.000
_cell.length_c   1.000
_cell.angle_alpha   90.00
_cell.angle_beta   90.00
_cell.angle_gamma   90.00
#
_symmetry.space_group_name_H-M   'P 1'
#
loop_
_entity.id
_entity.type
_entity.pdbx_description
1 polymer ?
#
loop_
_entity_poly.entity_id
_entity_poly.type
_entity_poly.pdbx_seq_one_letter_code
_entity_poly.pdbx_strand_id
1 'polypeptide(L)'
;MTILEQEHPDLLVDWSAIEVEAQAGDALIKLSVYLTPHLRTASEKSYYLQKFEKDSHLATIFDRWKAQGSPDLAIWGTELGRKQKATLVEAILWRRFRSRVLTDNAGTHFQELLQILVN
;
A
#
# COMPACT_ATOMS: atom_id res chain seq x y z
N MET A 1 -25.78 -12.45 11.86
CA MET A 1 -25.38 -11.71 10.66
C MET A 1 -26.60 -11.02 10.09
N THR A 2 -26.60 -9.69 9.96
CA THR A 2 -27.70 -8.94 9.34
C THR A 2 -27.51 -8.85 7.83
N ILE A 3 -28.59 -8.56 7.08
CA ILE A 3 -28.56 -8.42 5.60
C ILE A 3 -27.54 -7.34 5.20
N LEU A 4 -27.42 -6.27 5.99
CA LEU A 4 -26.46 -5.18 5.76
C LEU A 4 -25.01 -5.68 5.80
N GLU A 5 -24.70 -6.65 6.67
CA GLU A 5 -23.35 -7.22 6.81
C GLU A 5 -22.98 -8.18 5.67
N GLN A 6 -23.98 -8.74 4.98
CA GLN A 6 -23.77 -9.62 3.83
C GLN A 6 -23.59 -8.82 2.54
N GLU A 7 -24.35 -7.73 2.38
CA GLU A 7 -24.38 -6.94 1.14
C GLU A 7 -23.31 -5.84 1.11
N HIS A 8 -22.90 -5.32 2.28
CA HIS A 8 -21.93 -4.23 2.40
C HIS A 8 -20.89 -4.47 3.52
N PRO A 9 -20.07 -5.53 3.41
CA PRO A 9 -19.08 -5.86 4.44
C PRO A 9 -18.01 -4.76 4.62
N ASP A 10 -17.80 -3.91 3.63
CA ASP A 10 -16.89 -2.76 3.66
C ASP A 10 -17.35 -1.65 4.61
N LEU A 11 -18.66 -1.50 4.85
CA LEU A 11 -19.22 -0.48 5.75
C LEU A 11 -19.01 -0.79 7.24
N LEU A 12 -18.61 -2.01 7.57
CA LEU A 12 -18.37 -2.46 8.94
C LEU A 12 -16.90 -2.42 9.33
N VAL A 13 -16.04 -2.00 8.41
CA VAL A 13 -14.61 -2.04 8.61
C VAL A 13 -14.17 -0.87 9.49
N ASP A 14 -13.34 -1.18 10.48
CA ASP A 14 -12.67 -0.19 11.31
C ASP A 14 -11.58 0.53 10.50
N TRP A 15 -11.96 1.68 9.95
CA TRP A 15 -11.04 2.53 9.20
C TRP A 15 -9.89 3.06 10.05
N SER A 16 -10.09 3.29 11.35
CA SER A 16 -9.03 3.76 12.24
C SER A 16 -7.93 2.70 12.40
N ALA A 17 -8.30 1.43 12.51
CA ALA A 17 -7.33 0.34 12.52
C ALA A 17 -6.56 0.24 11.19
N ILE A 18 -7.24 0.42 10.05
CA ILE A 18 -6.59 0.45 8.73
C ILE A 18 -5.63 1.62 8.61
N GLU A 19 -5.99 2.81 9.11
CA GLU A 19 -5.13 4.00 9.06
C GLU A 19 -3.81 3.79 9.82
N VAL A 20 -3.83 3.07 10.95
CA VAL A 20 -2.60 2.72 11.68
C VAL A 20 -1.68 1.83 10.83
N GLU A 21 -2.24 0.82 10.17
CA GLU A 21 -1.46 -0.04 9.26
C GLU A 21 -0.99 0.72 8.01
N ALA A 22 -1.80 1.64 7.51
CA ALA A 22 -1.45 2.49 6.38
C ALA A 22 -0.28 3.41 6.72
N GLN A 23 -0.26 4.04 7.89
CA GLN A 23 0.89 4.84 8.35
C GLN A 23 2.18 4.01 8.43
N ALA A 24 2.09 2.75 8.88
CA ALA A 24 3.23 1.85 8.88
C ALA A 24 3.67 1.47 7.45
N GLY A 25 2.72 1.30 6.53
CA GLY A 25 2.97 1.07 5.11
C GLY A 25 3.63 2.25 4.41
N ASP A 26 3.14 3.46 4.66
CA ASP A 26 3.73 4.73 4.20
C ASP A 26 5.18 4.86 4.66
N ALA A 27 5.44 4.68 5.97
CA ALA A 27 6.80 4.68 6.51
C ALA A 27 7.69 3.62 5.84
N LEU A 28 7.12 2.45 5.51
CA LEU A 28 7.82 1.38 4.83
C LEU A 28 8.19 1.73 3.38
N ILE A 29 7.31 2.40 2.65
CA ILE A 29 7.59 2.94 1.31
C ILE A 29 8.76 3.91 1.39
N LYS A 30 8.71 4.87 2.33
CA LYS A 30 9.81 5.83 2.55
C LYS A 30 11.13 5.13 2.81
N LEU A 31 11.14 4.20 3.76
CA LEU A 31 12.34 3.45 4.12
C LEU A 31 12.91 2.70 2.91
N SER A 32 12.06 2.07 2.11
CA SER A 32 12.46 1.35 0.90
C SER A 32 13.20 2.27 -0.09
N VAL A 33 12.68 3.47 -0.33
CA VAL A 33 13.35 4.47 -1.18
C VAL A 33 14.67 4.92 -0.56
N TYR A 34 14.72 5.17 0.76
CA TYR A 34 15.95 5.60 1.42
C TYR A 34 17.06 4.54 1.42
N LEU A 35 16.70 3.26 1.45
CA LEU A 35 17.64 2.14 1.41
C LEU A 35 18.04 1.73 -0.02
N THR A 36 17.50 2.37 -1.05
CA THR A 36 17.78 2.03 -2.44
C THR A 36 19.19 2.47 -2.86
N PRO A 37 20.11 1.54 -3.22
CA PRO A 37 21.53 1.88 -3.42
C PRO A 37 21.82 2.76 -4.65
N HIS A 38 20.95 2.74 -5.66
CA HIS A 38 21.14 3.51 -6.88
C HIS A 38 20.59 4.96 -6.79
N LEU A 39 19.83 5.28 -5.73
CA LEU A 39 19.38 6.64 -5.43
C LEU A 39 20.38 7.27 -4.46
N ARG A 40 21.32 8.05 -4.98
CA ARG A 40 22.51 8.50 -4.25
C ARG A 40 22.32 9.86 -3.57
N THR A 41 21.35 10.64 -4.04
CA THR A 41 21.11 12.00 -3.57
C THR A 41 19.74 12.16 -2.92
N ALA A 42 19.60 13.16 -2.05
CA ALA A 42 18.32 13.53 -1.45
C ALA A 42 17.28 13.92 -2.53
N SER A 43 17.72 14.58 -3.60
CA SER A 43 16.87 14.99 -4.72
C SER A 43 16.28 13.79 -5.48
N GLU A 44 17.09 12.77 -5.77
CA GLU A 44 16.61 11.55 -6.42
C GLU A 44 15.59 10.80 -5.56
N LYS A 45 15.86 10.68 -4.25
CA LYS A 45 14.94 10.04 -3.30
C LYS A 45 13.63 10.80 -3.18
N SER A 46 13.70 12.13 -3.04
CA SER A 46 12.53 13.00 -2.99
C SER A 46 11.70 12.90 -4.28
N TYR A 47 12.34 12.88 -5.45
CA TYR A 47 11.65 12.67 -6.73
C TYR A 47 10.92 11.33 -6.78
N TYR A 48 11.55 10.24 -6.32
CA TYR A 48 10.92 8.93 -6.26
C TYR A 48 9.68 8.92 -5.35
N LEU A 49 9.79 9.46 -4.14
CA LEU A 49 8.66 9.56 -3.20
C LEU A 49 7.52 10.38 -3.82
N GLN A 50 7.82 11.55 -4.37
CA GLN A 50 6.81 12.38 -5.03
C GLN A 50 6.17 11.71 -6.25
N LYS A 51 6.80 10.71 -6.85
CA LYS A 51 6.23 10.00 -8.00
C LYS A 51 5.35 8.84 -7.55
N PHE A 52 5.81 8.05 -6.58
CA PHE A 52 5.23 6.74 -6.28
C PHE A 52 4.45 6.66 -4.96
N GLU A 53 4.57 7.65 -4.07
CA GLU A 53 3.86 7.71 -2.78
C GLU A 53 2.56 8.52 -2.87
N LYS A 54 2.35 9.30 -3.94
CA LYS A 54 1.14 10.13 -4.09
C LYS A 54 -0.13 9.27 -4.06
N ASP A 55 -1.16 9.74 -3.35
CA ASP A 55 -2.49 9.10 -3.29
C ASP A 55 -3.05 8.75 -4.68
N SER A 56 -2.83 9.59 -5.69
CA SER A 56 -3.30 9.33 -7.06
C SER A 56 -2.63 8.11 -7.69
N HIS A 57 -1.35 7.91 -7.39
CA HIS A 57 -0.60 6.75 -7.88
C HIS A 57 -1.02 5.49 -7.13
N LEU A 58 -1.11 5.55 -5.80
CA LEU A 58 -1.56 4.43 -4.98
C LEU A 58 -3.01 4.02 -5.31
N ALA A 59 -3.90 4.97 -5.59
CA ALA A 59 -5.25 4.67 -6.07
C ALA A 59 -5.26 3.92 -7.41
N THR A 60 -4.30 4.21 -8.31
CA THR A 60 -4.14 3.46 -9.57
C THR A 60 -3.72 2.01 -9.32
N ILE A 61 -2.84 1.78 -8.34
CA ILE A 61 -2.44 0.44 -7.89
C ILE A 61 -3.65 -0.32 -7.33
N PHE A 62 -4.46 0.34 -6.49
CA PHE A 62 -5.70 -0.24 -5.98
C PHE A 62 -6.60 -0.70 -7.13
N ASP A 63 -6.88 0.18 -8.09
CA ASP A 63 -7.81 -0.11 -9.19
C ASP A 63 -7.31 -1.29 -10.02
N ARG A 64 -6.00 -1.34 -10.31
CA ARG A 64 -5.38 -2.47 -11.00
C ARG A 64 -5.48 -3.77 -10.21
N TRP A 65 -5.14 -3.77 -8.92
CA TRP A 65 -5.24 -4.95 -8.07
C TRP A 65 -6.67 -5.45 -7.95
N LYS A 66 -7.64 -4.53 -7.87
CA LYS A 66 -9.05 -4.88 -7.84
C LYS A 66 -9.50 -5.51 -9.16
N ALA A 67 -9.10 -4.95 -10.29
CA ALA A 67 -9.37 -5.50 -11.62
C ALA A 67 -8.74 -6.89 -11.84
N GLN A 68 -7.60 -7.17 -11.19
CA GLN A 68 -6.92 -8.47 -11.20
C GLN A 68 -7.52 -9.48 -10.21
N GLY A 69 -8.57 -9.11 -9.47
CA GLY A 69 -9.20 -10.01 -8.49
C GLY A 69 -8.34 -10.28 -7.26
N SER A 70 -7.52 -9.32 -6.83
CA SER A 70 -6.68 -9.46 -5.63
C SER A 70 -7.50 -9.91 -4.41
N PRO A 71 -7.12 -11.01 -3.74
CA PRO A 71 -7.83 -11.49 -2.55
C PRO A 71 -7.88 -10.46 -1.42
N ASP A 72 -6.82 -9.66 -1.27
CA ASP A 72 -6.75 -8.58 -0.26
C ASP A 72 -7.81 -7.49 -0.49
N LEU A 73 -8.35 -7.40 -1.71
CA LEU A 73 -9.33 -6.41 -2.12
C LEU A 73 -10.73 -6.97 -2.33
N ALA A 74 -10.97 -8.25 -2.01
CA ALA A 74 -12.20 -8.95 -2.37
C ALA A 74 -13.47 -8.25 -1.86
N ILE A 75 -13.46 -7.79 -0.61
CA ILE A 75 -14.62 -7.19 0.06
C ILE A 75 -14.87 -5.72 -0.27
N TRP A 76 -13.94 -5.06 -0.96
CA TRP A 76 -14.00 -3.61 -1.18
C TRP A 76 -14.70 -3.26 -2.49
N GLY A 77 -15.51 -2.19 -2.50
CA GLY A 77 -16.12 -1.65 -3.73
C GLY A 77 -15.12 -0.91 -4.64
N THR A 78 -15.51 -0.65 -5.89
CA THR A 78 -14.72 0.14 -6.85
C THR A 78 -14.87 1.64 -6.68
N GLU A 79 -15.97 2.08 -6.06
CA GLU A 79 -16.37 3.49 -5.89
C GLU A 79 -15.73 4.18 -4.68
N LEU A 80 -14.67 3.60 -4.10
CA LEU A 80 -13.94 4.21 -2.99
C LEU A 80 -13.28 5.53 -3.40
N GLY A 81 -13.22 6.49 -2.47
CA GLY A 81 -12.51 7.74 -2.67
C GLY A 81 -11.00 7.50 -2.85
N ARG A 82 -10.32 8.41 -3.56
CA ARG A 82 -8.88 8.32 -3.83
C ARG A 82 -8.05 8.07 -2.56
N LYS A 83 -8.32 8.82 -1.49
CA LYS A 83 -7.61 8.68 -0.22
C LYS A 83 -7.81 7.29 0.38
N GLN A 84 -9.04 6.79 0.42
CA GLN A 84 -9.34 5.44 0.92
C GLN A 84 -8.62 4.35 0.13
N LYS A 85 -8.59 4.48 -1.21
CA LYS A 85 -7.84 3.55 -2.07
C LYS A 85 -6.35 3.55 -1.74
N ALA A 86 -5.75 4.73 -1.57
CA ALA A 86 -4.35 4.88 -1.19
C ALA A 86 -4.06 4.25 0.18
N THR A 87 -4.86 4.59 1.20
CA THR A 87 -4.78 4.05 2.56
C THR A 87 -4.87 2.52 2.57
N LEU A 88 -5.76 1.93 1.77
CA LEU A 88 -5.86 0.47 1.65
C LEU A 88 -4.59 -0.15 1.03
N VAL A 89 -4.03 0.46 -0.01
CA VAL A 89 -2.80 -0.04 -0.62
C VAL A 89 -1.64 -0.01 0.37
N GLU A 90 -1.48 1.08 1.12
CA GLU A 90 -0.44 1.20 2.16
C GLU A 90 -0.62 0.13 3.25
N ALA A 91 -1.84 -0.05 3.76
CA ALA A 91 -2.14 -1.06 4.76
C ALA A 91 -1.86 -2.49 4.23
N ILE A 92 -2.19 -2.77 2.97
CA ILE A 92 -1.89 -4.06 2.32
C ILE A 92 -0.38 -4.26 2.19
N LEU A 93 0.37 -3.23 1.78
CA LEU A 93 1.82 -3.30 1.71
C LEU A 93 2.42 -3.60 3.09
N TRP A 94 1.95 -2.93 4.14
CA TRP A 94 2.37 -3.24 5.51
C TRP A 94 2.10 -4.72 5.86
N ARG A 95 0.87 -5.21 5.66
CA ARG A 95 0.50 -6.60 5.96
C ARG A 95 1.38 -7.61 5.22
N ARG A 96 1.69 -7.36 3.94
CA ARG A 96 2.51 -8.24 3.09
C ARG A 96 3.99 -8.24 3.47
N PHE A 97 4.52 -7.11 3.95
CA PHE A 97 5.97 -6.93 4.10
C PHE A 97 6.46 -6.81 5.55
N ARG A 98 5.62 -6.51 6.54
CA ARG A 98 6.05 -6.22 7.93
C ARG A 98 6.98 -7.24 8.56
N SER A 99 6.75 -8.53 8.32
CA SER A 99 7.61 -9.60 8.83
C SER A 99 8.85 -9.84 7.95
N ARG A 100 8.73 -9.56 6.65
CA ARG A 100 9.78 -9.79 5.65
C ARG A 100 10.87 -8.74 5.72
N VAL A 101 10.59 -7.53 6.19
CA VAL A 101 11.60 -6.46 6.29
C VAL A 101 12.42 -6.51 7.59
N LEU A 102 12.18 -7.52 8.43
CA LEU A 102 12.90 -7.77 9.68
C LEU A 102 13.84 -8.97 9.59
N THR A 103 13.99 -9.58 8.41
CA THR A 103 14.86 -10.73 8.15
C THR A 103 16.20 -10.31 7.53
N ASP A 104 17.16 -11.24 7.51
CA ASP A 104 18.51 -10.98 6.97
C ASP A 104 18.53 -10.55 5.49
N ASN A 105 17.47 -10.86 4.74
CA ASN A 105 17.28 -10.50 3.34
C ASN A 105 16.35 -9.29 3.13
N ALA A 106 16.17 -8.43 4.14
CA ALA A 106 15.30 -7.25 4.07
C ALA A 106 15.52 -6.38 2.83
N GLY A 107 16.77 -6.24 2.36
CA GLY A 107 17.12 -5.50 1.15
C GLY A 107 16.37 -5.97 -0.10
N THR A 108 16.20 -7.28 -0.29
CA THR A 108 15.44 -7.85 -1.41
C THR A 108 13.95 -7.50 -1.28
N HIS A 109 13.41 -7.56 -0.08
CA HIS A 109 12.01 -7.26 0.18
C HIS A 109 11.66 -5.78 -0.01
N PHE A 110 12.57 -4.87 0.31
CA PHE A 110 12.42 -3.46 -0.05
C PHE A 110 12.39 -3.24 -1.57
N GLN A 111 13.23 -3.97 -2.33
CA GLN A 111 13.23 -3.89 -3.78
C GLN A 111 11.93 -4.43 -4.40
N GLU A 112 11.42 -5.56 -3.91
CA GLU A 112 10.12 -6.10 -4.32
C GLU A 112 8.97 -5.10 -4.06
N LEU A 113 8.97 -4.45 -2.89
CA LEU A 113 7.99 -3.41 -2.57
C LEU A 113 8.06 -2.26 -3.58
N LEU A 114 9.26 -1.77 -3.91
CA LEU A 114 9.39 -0.70 -4.90
C LEU A 114 8.96 -1.13 -6.30
N GLN A 115 9.19 -2.38 -6.69
CA GLN A 115 8.70 -2.90 -7.97
C GLN A 115 7.17 -2.91 -8.05
N ILE A 116 6.47 -3.18 -6.94
CA ILE A 116 5.01 -3.07 -6.87
C ILE A 116 4.55 -1.64 -7.15
N LEU A 117 5.28 -0.64 -6.65
CA LEU A 117 4.94 0.76 -6.85
C LEU A 117 5.24 1.24 -8.27
N VAL A 118 6.21 0.65 -8.96
CA VAL A 118 6.58 1.07 -10.32
C VAL A 118 5.69 0.44 -11.38
N ASN A 119 5.39 -0.85 -11.22
CA ASN A 119 4.62 -1.64 -12.18
C ASN A 119 3.13 -1.44 -12.01
#